data_AF-X1IX42-F1
#
_entry.id   AF-X1IX42-F1
#
_cell.length_a   1.000
_cell.length_b   1.000
_cell.length_c   1.000
_cell.angle_alpha   90.00
_cell.angle_beta   90.00
_cell.angle_gamma   90.00
#
_symmetry.space_group_name_H-M   'P 1'
#
loop_
_entity.id
_entity.type
_entity.pdbx_description
1 polymer ?
#
loop_
_entity_poly.entity_id
_entity_poly.type
_entity_poly.pdbx_seq_one_letter_code
_entity_poly.pdbx_strand_id
1 'polypeptide(L)'
;QTLIMHFNYRQFLHYNREPLDNILLITPNEGLSEQHIAEMSASGIPCARFDLEESGLRMDQRNTVRVIEITKLVEEKRGGGISVPVEAFEGNNLIFVDEGHKGSGGEAWRRFRDQLGGTGFTFEYSATFGQALTAARKDQLTAEYGKAIAFDYSYKYFHGDGFGKDFHILNLREETTEEKTDALLLGNLLSFYEQLRCFDEQPERLRSYNLKKPLWVFVGSTVNAVYTENKQKRSDVLTVARFLRANSGL
;
A
#
# COMPACT_ATOMS: atom_id res chain seq x y z
N GLN A 1 -4.59 -7.03 3.67
CA GLN A 1 -4.41 -7.76 2.40
C GLN A 1 -3.35 -8.85 2.50
N THR A 2 -2.23 -8.62 3.22
CA THR A 2 -1.13 -9.60 3.38
C THR A 2 -1.56 -11.00 3.86
N LEU A 3 -2.42 -11.10 4.87
CA LEU A 3 -2.88 -12.43 5.34
C LEU A 3 -3.62 -13.22 4.25
N ILE A 4 -4.43 -12.55 3.43
CA ILE A 4 -5.11 -13.20 2.29
C ILE A 4 -4.07 -13.70 1.28
N MET A 5 -3.02 -12.92 1.03
CA MET A 5 -1.90 -13.35 0.18
C MET A 5 -1.22 -14.61 0.71
N HIS A 6 -1.02 -14.71 2.03
CA HIS A 6 -0.45 -15.90 2.65
C HIS A 6 -1.35 -17.14 2.49
N PHE A 7 -2.67 -16.96 2.61
CA PHE A 7 -3.64 -18.02 2.33
C PHE A 7 -3.60 -18.44 0.86
N ASN A 8 -3.59 -17.48 -0.07
CA ASN A 8 -3.51 -17.75 -1.50
C ASN A 8 -2.22 -18.50 -1.86
N TYR A 9 -1.08 -18.15 -1.26
CA TYR A 9 0.17 -18.89 -1.38
C TYR A 9 0.02 -20.36 -0.95
N ARG A 10 -0.49 -20.61 0.27
CA ARG A 10 -0.67 -21.98 0.77
C ARG A 10 -1.68 -22.77 -0.05
N GLN A 11 -2.80 -22.13 -0.41
CA GLN A 11 -3.88 -22.74 -1.17
C GLN A 11 -3.41 -23.11 -2.58
N PHE A 12 -2.70 -22.21 -3.25
CA PHE A 12 -2.16 -22.47 -4.57
C PHE A 12 -1.20 -23.65 -4.54
N LEU A 13 -0.25 -23.68 -3.61
CA LEU A 13 0.69 -24.80 -3.46
C LEU A 13 0.01 -26.12 -3.07
N HIS A 14 -1.13 -26.08 -2.40
CA HIS A 14 -1.88 -27.27 -2.05
C HIS A 14 -2.59 -27.89 -3.26
N TYR A 15 -3.16 -27.08 -4.15
CA TYR A 15 -3.96 -27.55 -5.27
C TYR A 15 -3.20 -27.66 -6.60
N ASN A 16 -2.18 -26.84 -6.80
CA ASN A 16 -1.36 -26.89 -8.00
C ASN A 16 -0.48 -28.14 -8.00
N ARG A 17 -0.55 -28.91 -9.09
CA ARG A 17 0.22 -30.16 -9.26
C ARG A 17 1.46 -29.98 -10.12
N GLU A 18 1.52 -28.88 -10.87
CA GLU A 18 2.64 -28.58 -11.74
C GLU A 18 3.80 -27.95 -10.96
N PRO A 19 5.06 -28.24 -11.28
CA PRO A 19 6.19 -27.55 -10.68
C PRO A 19 6.15 -26.05 -11.04
N LEU A 20 6.51 -25.20 -10.07
CA LEU A 20 6.72 -23.77 -10.30
C LEU A 20 8.20 -23.50 -10.47
N ASP A 21 8.53 -22.68 -11.46
CA ASP A 21 9.89 -22.20 -11.69
C ASP A 21 10.21 -21.04 -10.76
N ASN A 22 9.25 -20.12 -10.56
CA ASN A 22 9.41 -18.97 -9.69
C ASN A 22 8.17 -18.70 -8.83
N ILE A 23 8.37 -18.20 -7.61
CA ILE A 23 7.33 -17.55 -6.80
C ILE A 23 7.77 -16.14 -6.49
N LEU A 24 7.02 -15.15 -6.98
CA LEU A 24 7.39 -13.74 -6.92
C LEU A 24 6.37 -12.94 -6.12
N LEU A 25 6.84 -12.00 -5.31
CA LEU A 25 6.03 -10.92 -4.75
C LEU A 25 6.56 -9.59 -5.26
N ILE A 26 5.71 -8.84 -5.96
CA ILE A 26 6.01 -7.53 -6.52
C ILE A 26 5.36 -6.46 -5.63
N THR A 27 6.18 -5.56 -5.10
CA THR A 27 5.74 -4.48 -4.20
C THR A 27 5.99 -3.10 -4.82
N PRO A 28 5.25 -2.06 -4.42
CA PRO A 28 5.37 -0.74 -5.04
C PRO A 28 6.55 0.10 -4.51
N ASN A 29 7.14 -0.26 -3.37
CA ASN A 29 8.35 0.35 -2.80
C ASN A 29 9.09 -0.60 -1.84
N GLU A 30 10.35 -0.30 -1.54
CA GLU A 30 11.20 -1.04 -0.59
C GLU A 30 10.62 -1.17 0.83
N GLY A 31 9.92 -0.15 1.33
CA GLY A 31 9.34 -0.18 2.68
C GLY A 31 8.27 -1.26 2.80
N LEU A 32 7.43 -1.40 1.78
CA LEU A 32 6.46 -2.49 1.69
C LEU A 32 7.13 -3.84 1.42
N SER A 33 8.25 -3.89 0.69
CA SER A 33 9.03 -5.13 0.55
C SER A 33 9.45 -5.68 1.91
N GLU A 34 10.04 -4.84 2.78
CA GLU A 34 10.47 -5.25 4.12
C GLU A 34 9.29 -5.68 5.00
N GLN A 35 8.19 -4.94 4.92
CA GLN A 35 6.98 -5.28 5.67
C GLN A 35 6.47 -6.68 5.28
N HIS A 36 6.36 -6.99 3.98
CA HIS A 36 5.91 -8.31 3.52
C HIS A 36 6.88 -9.41 3.93
N ILE A 37 8.20 -9.18 3.85
CA ILE A 37 9.20 -10.18 4.29
C ILE A 37 9.02 -10.50 5.78
N ALA A 38 8.85 -9.48 6.62
CA ALA A 38 8.64 -9.68 8.05
C ALA A 38 7.33 -10.43 8.33
N GLU A 39 6.24 -10.07 7.65
CA GLU A 39 4.92 -10.71 7.81
C GLU A 39 4.89 -12.16 7.29
N MET A 40 5.54 -12.45 6.16
CA MET A 40 5.70 -13.80 5.61
C MET A 40 6.55 -14.67 6.52
N SER A 41 7.66 -14.15 7.02
CA SER A 41 8.52 -14.84 7.99
C SER A 41 7.76 -15.19 9.27
N ALA A 42 6.97 -14.26 9.80
CA ALA A 42 6.10 -14.50 10.94
C ALA A 42 5.03 -15.58 10.66
N SER A 43 4.63 -15.75 9.39
CA SER A 43 3.67 -16.76 8.94
C SER A 43 4.34 -18.09 8.53
N GLY A 44 5.64 -18.24 8.74
CA GLY A 44 6.41 -19.43 8.35
C GLY A 44 6.42 -19.68 6.84
N ILE A 45 6.28 -18.61 6.03
CA ILE A 45 6.39 -18.66 4.57
C ILE A 45 7.85 -18.36 4.21
N PRO A 46 8.55 -19.29 3.52
CA PRO A 46 9.90 -19.03 3.06
C PRO A 46 9.89 -17.85 2.10
N CYS A 47 10.61 -16.78 2.44
CA CYS A 47 10.73 -15.60 1.60
C CYS A 47 12.15 -15.03 1.68
N ALA A 48 12.56 -14.36 0.62
CA ALA A 48 13.83 -13.65 0.56
C ALA A 48 13.69 -12.47 -0.41
N ARG A 49 14.52 -11.44 -0.20
CA ARG A 49 14.72 -10.43 -1.24
C ARG A 49 15.21 -11.10 -2.51
N PHE A 50 14.75 -10.62 -3.65
CA PHE A 50 15.30 -11.06 -4.92
C PHE A 50 16.77 -10.62 -5.00
N ASP A 51 17.64 -11.56 -5.34
CA ASP A 51 19.05 -11.33 -5.61
C ASP A 51 19.42 -12.07 -6.90
N LEU A 52 19.98 -11.34 -7.86
CA LEU A 52 20.39 -11.87 -9.15
C LEU A 52 21.59 -12.81 -9.01
N GLU A 53 22.50 -12.56 -8.06
CA GLU A 53 23.71 -13.36 -7.86
C GLU A 53 23.40 -14.71 -7.20
N GLU A 54 22.39 -14.76 -6.33
CA GLU A 54 21.95 -16.02 -5.69
C GLU A 54 21.06 -16.88 -6.58
N SER A 55 20.50 -16.33 -7.66
CA SER A 55 19.52 -17.01 -8.52
C SER A 55 20.08 -18.27 -9.20
N GLY A 56 21.39 -18.34 -9.43
CA GLY A 56 22.05 -19.48 -10.07
C GLY A 56 22.52 -20.60 -9.12
N LEU A 57 22.50 -20.40 -7.79
CA LEU A 57 23.23 -21.26 -6.84
C LEU A 57 22.37 -22.07 -5.85
N ARG A 58 21.04 -21.94 -5.85
CA ARG A 58 20.19 -22.53 -4.79
C ARG A 58 19.18 -23.55 -5.33
N MET A 59 19.64 -24.79 -5.48
CA MET A 59 18.83 -26.00 -5.72
C MET A 59 17.90 -26.39 -4.54
N ASP A 60 17.85 -25.63 -3.43
CA ASP A 60 17.21 -26.05 -2.16
C ASP A 60 16.22 -25.01 -1.57
N GLN A 61 15.66 -24.13 -2.39
CA GLN A 61 14.66 -23.16 -1.92
C GLN A 61 13.32 -23.29 -2.66
N ARG A 62 12.88 -24.53 -2.86
CA ARG A 62 11.57 -24.81 -3.45
C ARG A 62 10.48 -24.05 -2.69
N ASN A 63 9.61 -23.40 -3.44
CA ASN A 63 8.52 -22.58 -2.92
C ASN A 63 8.92 -21.32 -2.13
N THR A 64 10.17 -20.83 -2.25
CA THR A 64 10.55 -19.56 -1.61
C THR A 64 10.03 -18.38 -2.41
N VAL A 65 9.33 -17.46 -1.73
CA VAL A 65 8.83 -16.22 -2.33
C VAL A 65 9.98 -15.23 -2.48
N ARG A 66 10.28 -14.83 -3.73
CA ARG A 66 11.24 -13.78 -4.04
C ARG A 66 10.54 -12.43 -4.08
N VAL A 67 10.92 -11.53 -3.16
CA VAL A 67 10.32 -10.21 -3.04
C VAL A 67 11.12 -9.20 -3.86
N ILE A 68 10.46 -8.51 -4.78
CA ILE A 68 11.06 -7.50 -5.66
C ILE A 68 10.21 -6.24 -5.68
N GLU A 69 10.87 -5.08 -5.56
CA GLU A 69 10.20 -3.81 -5.81
C GLU A 69 10.01 -3.61 -7.32
N ILE A 70 8.84 -3.14 -7.73
CA ILE A 70 8.50 -2.90 -9.13
C ILE A 70 9.48 -2.02 -9.90
N THR A 71 10.11 -1.02 -9.27
CA THR A 71 11.06 -0.12 -9.97
C THR A 71 12.36 -0.83 -10.35
N LYS A 72 12.63 -2.01 -9.78
CA LYS A 72 13.78 -2.86 -10.12
C LYS A 72 13.51 -3.75 -11.32
N LEU A 73 12.25 -3.91 -11.74
CA LEU A 73 11.88 -4.63 -12.96
C LEU A 73 12.05 -3.72 -14.17
N VAL A 74 12.79 -4.20 -15.17
CA VAL A 74 13.07 -3.47 -16.42
C VAL A 74 12.85 -4.39 -17.62
N GLU A 75 12.57 -3.82 -18.80
CA GLU A 75 12.56 -4.60 -20.06
C GLU A 75 14.00 -4.99 -20.42
N GLU A 76 14.91 -4.00 -20.42
CA GLU A 76 16.34 -4.22 -20.69
C GLU A 76 17.18 -3.61 -19.57
N LYS A 77 18.21 -4.35 -19.14
CA LYS A 77 19.19 -3.83 -18.18
C LYS A 77 20.06 -2.76 -18.84
N ARG A 78 19.77 -1.49 -18.56
CA ARG A 78 20.57 -0.35 -19.02
C ARG A 78 21.24 0.31 -17.80
N GLY A 79 22.55 0.10 -17.66
CA GLY A 79 23.38 0.70 -16.60
C GLY A 79 23.78 -0.23 -15.44
N GLY A 80 24.40 0.34 -14.41
CA GLY A 80 25.02 -0.38 -13.28
C GLY A 80 24.16 -0.50 -12.01
N GLY A 81 22.88 -0.15 -12.07
CA GLY A 81 21.96 -0.28 -10.93
C GLY A 81 21.47 -1.71 -10.69
N ILE A 82 20.83 -1.93 -9.53
CA ILE A 82 20.15 -3.20 -9.21
C ILE A 82 18.83 -3.23 -9.98
N SER A 83 18.89 -3.67 -11.23
CA SER A 83 17.72 -3.90 -12.08
C SER A 83 17.76 -5.30 -12.70
N VAL A 84 16.57 -5.85 -12.91
CA VAL A 84 16.34 -7.23 -13.32
C VAL A 84 15.43 -7.22 -14.54
N PRO A 85 15.90 -7.75 -15.68
CA PRO A 85 15.04 -7.97 -16.84
C PRO A 85 13.87 -8.88 -16.49
N VAL A 86 12.68 -8.58 -16.99
CA VAL A 86 11.50 -9.44 -16.82
C VAL A 86 11.75 -10.87 -17.36
N GLU A 87 12.54 -10.97 -18.42
CA GLU A 87 12.98 -12.23 -19.03
C GLU A 87 13.80 -13.12 -18.09
N ALA A 88 14.34 -12.59 -16.98
CA ALA A 88 15.02 -13.41 -15.98
C ALA A 88 14.06 -14.37 -15.24
N PHE A 89 12.75 -14.17 -15.40
CA PHE A 89 11.69 -14.94 -14.73
C PHE A 89 10.90 -15.79 -15.74
N GLU A 90 11.55 -16.43 -16.70
CA GLU A 90 10.89 -17.39 -17.59
C GLU A 90 10.39 -18.63 -16.84
N GLY A 91 9.27 -19.21 -17.30
CA GLY A 91 8.72 -20.47 -16.77
C GLY A 91 7.33 -20.36 -16.15
N ASN A 92 6.90 -21.42 -15.48
CA ASN A 92 5.62 -21.50 -14.75
C ASN A 92 5.73 -20.73 -13.42
N ASN A 93 5.29 -19.49 -13.44
CA ASN A 93 5.45 -18.56 -12.31
C ASN A 93 4.17 -18.47 -11.46
N LEU A 94 4.34 -18.35 -10.14
CA LEU A 94 3.28 -17.85 -9.25
C LEU A 94 3.63 -16.42 -8.81
N ILE A 95 2.76 -15.47 -9.08
CA ILE A 95 3.04 -14.05 -8.88
C ILE A 95 2.01 -13.43 -7.96
N PHE A 96 2.49 -12.69 -6.96
CA PHE A 96 1.70 -11.86 -6.07
C PHE A 96 2.04 -10.40 -6.33
N VAL A 97 1.02 -9.55 -6.43
CA VAL A 97 1.20 -8.15 -6.78
C VAL A 97 0.47 -7.29 -5.76
N ASP A 98 1.24 -6.53 -4.98
CA ASP A 98 0.68 -5.54 -4.06
C ASP A 98 0.51 -4.19 -4.75
N GLU A 99 -0.64 -3.57 -4.56
CA GLU A 99 -1.02 -2.29 -5.19
C GLU A 99 -0.88 -2.31 -6.73
N GLY A 100 -1.34 -3.39 -7.38
CA GLY A 100 -1.17 -3.66 -8.82
C GLY A 100 -1.72 -2.62 -9.81
N HIS A 101 -2.32 -1.52 -9.33
CA HIS A 101 -2.79 -0.40 -10.15
C HIS A 101 -1.96 0.89 -9.96
N LYS A 102 -1.08 0.97 -8.95
CA LYS A 102 -0.21 2.14 -8.68
C LYS A 102 1.22 1.95 -9.17
N GLY A 103 1.64 0.70 -9.38
CA GLY A 103 2.97 0.35 -9.86
C GLY A 103 3.30 0.94 -11.23
N SER A 104 4.35 1.77 -11.30
CA SER A 104 4.95 2.30 -12.55
C SER A 104 3.93 2.66 -13.64
N GLY A 105 3.05 3.62 -13.34
CA GLY A 105 2.19 4.25 -14.35
C GLY A 105 1.36 3.30 -15.21
N GLY A 106 0.72 2.27 -14.64
CA GLY A 106 -0.36 1.47 -15.27
C GLY A 106 0.00 0.68 -16.55
N GLU A 107 0.48 1.35 -17.58
CA GLU A 107 0.93 0.79 -18.86
C GLU A 107 2.21 -0.04 -18.73
N ALA A 108 3.22 0.42 -18.00
CA ALA A 108 4.46 -0.36 -17.83
C ALA A 108 4.21 -1.63 -17.01
N TRP A 109 3.43 -1.50 -15.93
CA TRP A 109 3.00 -2.66 -15.14
C TRP A 109 2.20 -3.66 -15.98
N ARG A 110 1.25 -3.19 -16.80
CA ARG A 110 0.46 -4.07 -17.68
C ARG A 110 1.36 -4.90 -18.59
N ARG A 111 2.40 -4.31 -19.18
CA ARG A 111 3.36 -5.03 -20.03
C ARG A 111 4.13 -6.08 -19.24
N PHE A 112 4.63 -5.74 -18.06
CA PHE A 112 5.34 -6.69 -17.20
C PHE A 112 4.44 -7.83 -16.76
N ARG A 113 3.18 -7.54 -16.41
CA ARG A 113 2.18 -8.55 -16.10
C ARG A 113 1.95 -9.51 -17.27
N ASP A 114 1.80 -8.98 -18.49
CA ASP A 114 1.56 -9.81 -19.68
C ASP A 114 2.78 -10.70 -20.01
N GLN A 115 4.00 -10.20 -19.78
CA GLN A 115 5.24 -10.96 -19.96
C GLN A 115 5.44 -12.01 -18.87
N LEU A 116 5.27 -11.64 -17.60
CA LEU A 116 5.48 -12.53 -16.45
C LEU A 116 4.38 -13.59 -16.29
N GLY A 117 3.14 -13.24 -16.66
CA GLY A 117 1.95 -14.05 -16.49
C GLY A 117 1.63 -14.98 -17.68
N GLY A 118 2.44 -14.96 -18.74
CA GLY A 118 2.16 -15.72 -19.97
C GLY A 118 2.07 -17.24 -19.77
N THR A 119 2.78 -17.79 -18.78
CA THR A 119 2.91 -19.23 -18.53
C THR A 119 2.57 -19.64 -17.09
N GLY A 120 2.03 -18.72 -16.29
CA GLY A 120 1.86 -18.89 -14.85
C GLY A 120 0.50 -18.43 -14.30
N PHE A 121 0.47 -18.12 -13.01
CA PHE A 121 -0.70 -17.62 -12.31
C PHE A 121 -0.37 -16.36 -11.50
N THR A 122 -1.26 -15.35 -11.58
CA THR A 122 -1.07 -14.06 -10.91
C THR A 122 -2.23 -13.75 -9.98
N PHE A 123 -1.92 -13.43 -8.72
CA PHE A 123 -2.82 -12.80 -7.77
C PHE A 123 -2.50 -11.30 -7.65
N GLU A 124 -3.49 -10.45 -7.89
CA GLU A 124 -3.35 -9.00 -7.73
C GLU A 124 -4.21 -8.49 -6.57
N TYR A 125 -3.62 -7.66 -5.71
CA TYR A 125 -4.28 -7.03 -4.57
C TYR A 125 -4.31 -5.52 -4.77
N SER A 126 -5.47 -4.92 -4.53
CA SER A 126 -5.64 -3.47 -4.71
C SER A 126 -6.75 -2.93 -3.82
N ALA A 127 -6.47 -1.83 -3.12
CA ALA A 127 -7.47 -1.11 -2.34
C ALA A 127 -8.23 -0.06 -3.16
N THR A 128 -7.63 0.48 -4.22
CA THR A 128 -8.16 1.61 -4.99
C THR A 128 -8.50 1.25 -6.44
N PHE A 129 -8.73 -0.04 -6.71
CA PHE A 129 -9.06 -0.56 -8.04
C PHE A 129 -10.31 0.11 -8.64
N GLY A 130 -11.42 0.16 -7.89
CA GLY A 130 -12.68 0.74 -8.37
C GLY A 130 -12.58 2.23 -8.73
N GLN A 131 -11.76 2.99 -7.99
CA GLN A 131 -11.51 4.41 -8.29
C GLN A 131 -10.67 4.56 -9.56
N ALA A 132 -9.63 3.74 -9.73
CA ALA A 132 -8.80 3.72 -10.93
C ALA A 132 -9.63 3.37 -12.18
N LEU A 133 -10.55 2.41 -12.06
CA LEU A 133 -11.47 2.00 -13.12
C LEU A 133 -12.39 3.14 -13.57
N THR A 134 -12.98 3.84 -12.60
CA THR A 134 -13.91 4.95 -12.83
C THR A 134 -13.20 6.15 -13.47
N ALA A 135 -11.97 6.44 -13.03
CA ALA A 135 -11.16 7.54 -13.55
C ALA A 135 -10.65 7.27 -14.98
N ALA A 136 -10.34 6.01 -15.31
CA ALA A 136 -9.72 5.66 -16.59
C ALA A 136 -10.63 5.87 -17.82
N ARG A 137 -11.96 5.98 -17.65
CA ARG A 137 -12.95 6.19 -18.73
C ARG A 137 -12.71 5.33 -20.00
N LYS A 138 -12.10 4.15 -19.87
CA LYS A 138 -11.72 3.26 -20.97
C LYS A 138 -12.17 1.83 -20.69
N ASP A 139 -12.93 1.31 -21.65
CA ASP A 139 -13.74 0.09 -21.57
C ASP A 139 -12.92 -1.21 -21.51
N GLN A 140 -11.72 -1.24 -22.09
CA GLN A 140 -11.03 -2.53 -22.34
C GLN A 140 -10.30 -3.06 -21.10
N LEU A 141 -9.51 -2.23 -20.41
CA LEU A 141 -8.87 -2.60 -19.13
C LEU A 141 -9.92 -2.87 -18.06
N THR A 142 -10.97 -2.05 -18.04
CA THR A 142 -12.13 -2.22 -17.15
C THR A 142 -12.82 -3.56 -17.37
N ALA A 143 -13.09 -3.92 -18.62
CA ALA A 143 -13.71 -5.19 -18.97
C ALA A 143 -12.80 -6.40 -18.72
N GLU A 144 -11.49 -6.24 -18.93
CA GLU A 144 -10.50 -7.30 -18.69
C GLU A 144 -10.40 -7.61 -17.19
N TYR A 145 -10.12 -6.60 -16.36
CA TYR A 145 -10.01 -6.77 -14.93
C TYR A 145 -11.35 -7.09 -14.27
N GLY A 146 -12.45 -6.49 -14.73
CA GLY A 146 -13.78 -6.76 -14.18
C GLY A 146 -14.20 -8.22 -14.27
N LYS A 147 -13.70 -8.96 -15.28
CA LYS A 147 -13.92 -10.40 -15.42
C LYS A 147 -13.01 -11.26 -14.52
N ALA A 148 -11.94 -10.67 -13.97
CA ALA A 148 -10.90 -11.35 -13.22
C ALA A 148 -10.97 -11.09 -11.70
N ILE A 149 -11.96 -10.31 -11.22
CA ILE A 149 -12.15 -10.08 -9.78
C ILE A 149 -12.71 -11.36 -9.14
N ALA A 150 -11.86 -12.07 -8.41
CA ALA A 150 -12.28 -13.23 -7.62
C ALA A 150 -13.06 -12.84 -6.35
N PHE A 151 -12.74 -11.68 -5.76
CA PHE A 151 -13.36 -11.20 -4.52
C PHE A 151 -13.26 -9.68 -4.40
N ASP A 152 -14.35 -9.02 -3.99
CA ASP A 152 -14.40 -7.58 -3.70
C ASP A 152 -14.92 -7.36 -2.27
N TYR A 153 -14.07 -6.78 -1.44
CA TYR A 153 -14.41 -6.37 -0.08
C TYR A 153 -14.27 -4.85 0.05
N SER A 154 -15.31 -4.16 -0.42
CA SER A 154 -15.36 -2.70 -0.44
C SER A 154 -15.33 -2.07 0.96
N TYR A 155 -14.94 -0.79 1.02
CA TYR A 155 -14.89 -0.02 2.26
C TYR A 155 -16.23 0.01 3.02
N LYS A 156 -17.37 -0.07 2.31
CA LYS A 156 -18.71 -0.14 2.94
C LYS A 156 -18.82 -1.33 3.90
N TYR A 157 -18.37 -2.51 3.47
CA TYR A 157 -18.43 -3.71 4.31
C TYR A 157 -17.32 -3.68 5.36
N PHE A 158 -16.11 -3.27 5.00
CA PHE A 158 -15.00 -3.09 5.94
C PHE A 158 -15.37 -2.16 7.13
N HIS A 159 -16.04 -1.05 6.85
CA HIS A 159 -16.57 -0.14 7.88
C HIS A 159 -17.75 -0.75 8.63
N GLY A 160 -18.71 -1.36 7.92
CA GLY A 160 -19.88 -2.01 8.53
C GLY A 160 -19.53 -3.14 9.50
N ASP A 161 -18.41 -3.85 9.26
CA ASP A 161 -17.90 -4.93 10.11
C ASP A 161 -17.02 -4.40 11.27
N GLY A 162 -16.85 -3.08 11.40
CA GLY A 162 -16.13 -2.44 12.51
C GLY A 162 -14.62 -2.32 12.31
N PHE A 163 -14.09 -2.61 11.12
CA PHE A 163 -12.66 -2.41 10.81
C PHE A 163 -12.34 -1.01 10.28
N GLY A 164 -13.35 -0.32 9.72
CA GLY A 164 -13.22 1.04 9.20
C GLY A 164 -13.03 2.07 10.31
N LYS A 165 -12.50 3.24 9.94
CA LYS A 165 -12.42 4.38 10.85
C LYS A 165 -13.71 5.17 10.77
N ASP A 166 -14.22 5.56 11.93
CA ASP A 166 -15.26 6.59 12.01
C ASP A 166 -14.64 7.94 11.68
N PHE A 167 -15.35 8.72 10.86
CA PHE A 167 -14.90 10.02 10.42
C PHE A 167 -16.02 11.02 10.60
N HIS A 168 -15.63 12.26 10.89
CA HIS A 168 -16.54 13.39 11.02
C HIS A 168 -16.24 14.37 9.90
N ILE A 169 -17.21 14.56 9.00
CA ILE A 169 -17.10 15.58 7.95
C ILE A 169 -17.76 16.85 8.48
N LEU A 170 -16.96 17.91 8.62
CA LEU A 170 -17.44 19.23 9.00
C LEU A 170 -17.74 20.02 7.72
N ASN A 171 -19.02 20.12 7.37
CA ASN A 171 -19.49 20.95 6.26
C ASN A 171 -19.58 22.40 6.70
N LEU A 172 -18.57 23.21 6.35
CA LEU A 172 -18.54 24.62 6.69
C LEU A 172 -19.38 25.42 5.68
N ARG A 173 -20.24 26.31 6.19
CA ARG A 173 -21.13 27.14 5.37
C ARG A 173 -20.44 28.34 4.70
N GLU A 174 -19.29 28.73 5.24
CA GLU A 174 -18.51 29.90 4.82
C GLU A 174 -17.04 29.48 4.70
N GLU A 175 -16.25 30.24 3.94
CA GLU A 175 -14.80 30.09 3.93
C GLU A 175 -14.23 30.16 5.37
N THR A 176 -13.22 29.34 5.64
CA THR A 176 -12.59 29.24 6.95
C THR A 176 -11.83 30.52 7.27
N THR A 177 -12.20 31.18 8.38
CA THR A 177 -11.37 32.21 9.00
C THR A 177 -10.18 31.56 9.70
N GLU A 178 -9.15 32.34 9.99
CA GLU A 178 -7.99 31.89 10.76
C GLU A 178 -8.42 31.37 12.14
N GLU A 179 -9.30 32.09 12.83
CA GLU A 179 -9.88 31.67 14.13
C GLU A 179 -10.63 30.32 14.05
N LYS A 180 -11.45 30.10 13.01
CA LYS A 180 -12.15 28.82 12.80
C LYS A 180 -11.16 27.68 12.54
N THR A 181 -10.06 27.97 11.84
CA THR A 181 -8.99 27.01 11.56
C THR A 181 -8.26 26.63 12.84
N ASP A 182 -7.87 27.62 13.65
CA ASP A 182 -7.21 27.40 14.94
C ASP A 182 -8.10 26.63 15.92
N ALA A 183 -9.39 26.96 15.99
CA ALA A 183 -10.35 26.23 16.82
C ALA A 183 -10.46 24.75 16.41
N LEU A 184 -10.47 24.46 15.10
CA LEU A 184 -10.49 23.11 14.58
C LEU A 184 -9.19 22.35 14.87
N LEU A 185 -8.04 22.99 14.69
CA LEU A 185 -6.73 22.42 15.03
C LEU A 185 -6.62 22.14 16.53
N LEU A 186 -7.12 23.03 17.39
CA LEU A 186 -7.15 22.85 18.83
C LEU A 186 -8.07 21.70 19.25
N GLY A 187 -9.28 21.62 18.70
CA GLY A 187 -10.19 20.50 18.96
C GLY A 187 -9.58 19.16 18.56
N ASN A 188 -8.88 19.11 17.43
CA ASN A 188 -8.16 17.93 16.98
C ASN A 188 -6.97 17.58 17.88
N LEU A 189 -6.20 18.59 18.34
CA LEU A 189 -5.10 18.39 19.29
C LEU A 189 -5.59 17.79 20.61
N LEU A 190 -6.68 18.34 21.16
CA LEU A 190 -7.28 17.84 22.40
C LEU A 190 -7.77 16.40 22.22
N SER A 191 -8.48 16.11 21.12
CA SER A 191 -8.94 14.76 20.81
C SER A 191 -7.77 13.77 20.67
N PHE A 192 -6.67 14.19 20.03
CA PHE A 192 -5.48 13.38 19.88
C PHE A 192 -4.78 13.14 21.24
N TYR A 193 -4.71 14.15 22.09
CA TYR A 193 -4.17 14.02 23.45
C TYR A 193 -5.00 13.03 24.30
N GLU A 194 -6.32 13.10 24.24
CA GLU A 194 -7.20 12.14 24.91
C GLU A 194 -6.99 10.70 24.41
N GLN A 195 -6.80 10.52 23.10
CA GLN A 195 -6.48 9.22 22.51
C GLN A 195 -5.15 8.67 23.04
N LEU A 196 -4.11 9.51 23.12
CA LEU A 196 -2.82 9.12 23.68
C LEU A 196 -2.94 8.73 25.16
N ARG A 197 -3.65 9.55 25.96
CA ARG A 197 -3.89 9.22 27.38
C ARG A 197 -4.62 7.91 27.55
N CYS A 198 -5.70 7.68 26.80
CA CYS A 198 -6.43 6.41 26.85
C CYS A 198 -5.52 5.22 26.47
N PHE A 199 -4.67 5.40 25.45
CA PHE A 199 -3.73 4.37 25.00
C PHE A 199 -2.71 4.02 26.10
N ASP A 200 -2.16 5.02 26.79
CA ASP A 200 -1.14 4.84 27.82
C ASP A 200 -1.72 4.37 29.17
N GLU A 201 -2.90 4.86 29.56
CA GLU A 201 -3.52 4.60 30.87
C GLU A 201 -4.39 3.32 30.90
N GLN A 202 -4.86 2.82 29.75
CA GLN A 202 -5.75 1.65 29.67
C GLN A 202 -5.20 0.49 28.80
N PRO A 203 -3.92 0.08 28.96
CA PRO A 203 -3.32 -0.91 28.07
C PRO A 203 -3.99 -2.29 28.16
N GLU A 204 -4.47 -2.71 29.34
CA GLU A 204 -5.12 -4.01 29.50
C GLU A 204 -6.46 -4.08 28.75
N ARG A 205 -7.29 -3.04 28.89
CA ARG A 205 -8.58 -2.96 28.20
C ARG A 205 -8.42 -2.88 26.68
N LEU A 206 -7.36 -2.23 26.21
CA LEU A 206 -7.10 -2.04 24.79
C LEU A 206 -6.32 -3.20 24.14
N ARG A 207 -5.75 -4.12 24.94
CA ARG A 207 -4.87 -5.20 24.46
C ARG A 207 -5.51 -6.09 23.41
N SER A 208 -6.79 -6.43 23.57
CA SER A 208 -7.53 -7.30 22.63
C SER A 208 -7.72 -6.68 21.26
N TYR A 209 -7.67 -5.34 21.17
CA TYR A 209 -7.85 -4.60 19.92
C TYR A 209 -6.54 -4.44 19.13
N ASN A 210 -5.39 -4.83 19.71
CA ASN A 210 -4.07 -4.76 19.07
C ASN A 210 -3.75 -3.39 18.45
N LEU A 211 -4.17 -2.32 19.13
CA LEU A 211 -3.99 -0.96 18.65
C LEU A 211 -2.51 -0.57 18.66
N LYS A 212 -2.09 0.16 17.64
CA LYS A 212 -0.80 0.87 17.64
C LYS A 212 -0.98 2.26 18.25
N LYS A 213 0.13 2.87 18.67
CA LYS A 213 0.15 4.23 19.20
C LYS A 213 -0.62 5.17 18.27
N PRO A 214 -1.57 5.98 18.77
CA PRO A 214 -2.29 6.95 17.97
C PRO A 214 -1.37 7.84 17.15
N LEU A 215 -1.79 8.15 15.92
CA LEU A 215 -1.07 9.00 14.98
C LEU A 215 -1.95 10.16 14.56
N TRP A 216 -1.44 11.39 14.67
CA TRP A 216 -2.09 12.58 14.15
C TRP A 216 -1.50 12.93 12.78
N VAL A 217 -2.34 12.88 11.74
CA VAL A 217 -1.93 13.13 10.35
C VAL A 217 -2.65 14.35 9.82
N PHE A 218 -1.91 15.24 9.18
CA PHE A 218 -2.44 16.38 8.43
C PHE A 218 -2.29 16.12 6.94
N VAL A 219 -3.39 16.21 6.21
CA VAL A 219 -3.40 16.05 4.74
C VAL A 219 -3.74 17.40 4.13
N GLY A 220 -2.72 18.08 3.63
CA GLY A 220 -2.85 19.32 2.87
C GLY A 220 -2.96 19.07 1.37
N SER A 221 -3.34 20.11 0.65
CA SER A 221 -3.45 20.08 -0.82
C SER A 221 -2.08 19.93 -1.50
N THR A 222 -1.01 20.42 -0.87
CA THR A 222 0.36 20.40 -1.39
C THR A 222 1.39 20.65 -0.28
N VAL A 223 2.48 19.88 -0.32
CA VAL A 223 3.57 19.97 0.67
C VAL A 223 4.53 21.14 0.34
N ASN A 224 4.66 21.49 -0.94
CA ASN A 224 5.65 22.46 -1.42
C ASN A 224 5.05 23.75 -1.99
N ALA A 225 3.73 23.84 -2.23
CA ALA A 225 3.19 25.06 -2.78
C ALA A 225 2.89 26.08 -1.69
N VAL A 226 3.49 27.26 -1.89
CA VAL A 226 3.00 28.49 -1.30
C VAL A 226 2.00 29.07 -2.29
N TYR A 227 0.71 28.97 -1.99
CA TYR A 227 -0.34 29.55 -2.84
C TYR A 227 -0.69 30.96 -2.37
N THR A 228 -1.27 31.76 -3.26
CA THR A 228 -1.70 33.12 -2.91
C THR A 228 -3.21 33.14 -2.75
N GLU A 229 -3.67 33.46 -1.56
CA GLU A 229 -5.08 33.65 -1.22
C GLU A 229 -5.21 35.06 -0.61
N ASN A 230 -6.13 35.89 -1.14
CA ASN A 230 -6.30 37.27 -0.69
C ASN A 230 -5.00 38.11 -0.64
N LYS A 231 -4.13 37.95 -1.66
CA LYS A 231 -2.80 38.59 -1.76
C LYS A 231 -1.78 38.17 -0.69
N GLN A 232 -2.08 37.13 0.10
CA GLN A 232 -1.17 36.57 1.09
C GLN A 232 -0.69 35.18 0.67
N LYS A 233 0.61 34.94 0.88
CA LYS A 233 1.24 33.63 0.68
C LYS A 233 0.83 32.68 1.81
N ARG A 234 0.17 31.57 1.49
CA ARG A 234 -0.28 30.52 2.41
C ARG A 234 0.34 29.17 2.08
N SER A 235 0.50 28.35 3.11
CA SER A 235 1.01 26.98 3.03
C SER A 235 0.40 26.18 4.17
N ASP A 236 -0.25 25.06 3.85
CA ASP A 236 -0.93 24.19 4.82
C ASP A 236 0.04 23.73 5.91
N VAL A 237 1.26 23.36 5.52
CA VAL A 237 2.34 22.95 6.43
C VAL A 237 2.73 24.09 7.38
N LEU A 238 2.85 25.31 6.86
CA LEU A 238 3.22 26.47 7.66
C LEU A 238 2.11 26.84 8.66
N THR A 239 0.84 26.72 8.27
CA THR A 239 -0.31 26.93 9.17
C THR A 239 -0.23 25.97 10.36
N VAL A 240 -0.06 24.68 10.11
CA VAL A 240 0.07 23.66 11.18
C VAL A 240 1.31 23.92 12.04
N ALA A 241 2.46 24.20 11.44
CA ALA A 241 3.69 24.45 12.19
C ALA A 241 3.60 25.70 13.10
N ARG A 242 2.94 26.77 12.62
CA ARG A 242 2.68 27.98 13.42
C ARG A 242 1.73 27.69 14.57
N PHE A 243 0.66 26.96 14.30
CA PHE A 243 -0.29 26.52 15.33
C PHE A 243 0.42 25.71 16.43
N LEU A 244 1.22 24.70 16.06
CA LEU A 244 1.96 23.89 17.03
C LEU A 244 2.98 24.72 17.82
N ARG A 245 3.70 25.63 17.17
CA ARG A 245 4.64 26.53 17.86
C ARG A 245 3.93 27.42 18.88
N ALA A 246 2.80 28.01 18.52
CA ALA A 246 2.01 28.85 19.41
C ALA A 246 1.49 28.09 20.65
N ASN A 247 1.26 26.78 20.51
CA ASN A 247 0.70 25.93 21.55
C ASN A 247 1.72 24.96 22.18
N SER A 248 3.02 25.09 21.87
CA SER A 248 4.09 24.20 22.36
C SER A 248 4.44 24.35 23.85
N GLY A 249 3.80 25.30 24.54
CA GLY A 249 3.92 25.52 25.98
C GLY A 249 2.73 25.01 26.81
N LEU A 250 1.75 24.34 26.18
CA LEU A 250 0.72 23.53 26.83
C LEU A 250 1.22 22.08 26.96
#